data_AF-A0A382LQ50-F1
#
_entry.id   AF-A0A382LQ50-F1
#
_cell.length_a   1.000
_cell.length_b   1.000
_cell.length_c   1.000
_cell.angle_alpha   90.00
_cell.angle_beta   90.00
_cell.angle_gamma   90.00
#
_symmetry.space_group_name_H-M   'P 1'
#
loop_
_entity.id
_entity.type
_entity.pdbx_description
1 polymer ?
#
loop_
_entity_poly.entity_id
_entity_poly.type
_entity_poly.pdbx_seq_one_letter_code
_entity_poly.pdbx_strand_id
1 'polypeptide(L)'
;RRFESSRAHQITIIDWIIEMQEKLIAKKIKKSATLMFAFLFCSSGWSMPSEFQAIYNAQLKQVDGQVMMTLKKEQDNLYSYEIITRPSGFWRIIIDGSIWEKSTFNLENGVVRSKTYELKDTIRSKPRQSSATFDWDNLLLSGYYKDRKFELPLNRDVIDRVVLQIAIIHNNQQGINSTEHYILDRDKVKRVQINKKKSVNIRVPFGQFEAIEIEHVSEGSDSINSLWLAPELGYIPVKLTQKKDGKTIFSASLSQLTH
;
A
#
# COMPACT_ATOMS: atom_id res chain seq x y z
N ARG A 1 31.68 95.58 -5.33
CA ARG A 1 30.78 94.97 -6.34
C ARG A 1 31.18 93.50 -6.40
N ARG A 2 30.43 92.49 -5.98
CA ARG A 2 28.98 92.23 -6.00
C ARG A 2 28.73 91.21 -4.86
N PHE A 3 27.61 91.39 -4.14
CA PHE A 3 26.69 90.44 -3.47
C PHE A 3 27.12 88.96 -3.33
N GLU A 4 26.88 88.20 -2.25
CA GLU A 4 25.88 88.18 -1.17
C GLU A 4 26.53 87.49 0.06
N SER A 5 26.47 88.04 1.28
CA SER A 5 25.39 87.92 2.28
C SER A 5 25.17 86.47 2.78
N SER A 6 25.60 86.15 4.01
CA SER A 6 24.73 86.10 5.22
C SER A 6 23.89 84.81 5.24
N ARG A 7 23.92 83.92 6.24
CA ARG A 7 23.88 84.11 7.69
C ARG A 7 24.04 82.74 8.35
N ALA A 8 24.68 82.70 9.51
CA ALA A 8 24.59 81.60 10.46
C ALA A 8 23.14 81.41 10.98
N HIS A 9 22.77 80.20 11.41
CA HIS A 9 22.30 79.91 12.78
C HIS A 9 21.83 78.45 12.96
N GLN A 10 22.03 77.97 14.20
CA GLN A 10 21.22 77.01 14.94
C GLN A 10 21.22 75.55 14.48
N ILE A 11 22.11 74.78 15.11
CA ILE A 11 21.89 73.35 15.37
C ILE A 11 20.67 73.25 16.27
N THR A 12 19.60 72.66 15.76
CA THR A 12 18.31 72.62 16.45
C THR A 12 18.30 71.40 17.38
N ILE A 13 17.62 71.51 18.53
CA ILE A 13 17.37 70.41 19.49
C ILE A 13 16.72 69.16 18.81
N ILE A 14 16.19 69.33 17.59
CA ILE A 14 15.65 68.29 16.72
C ILE A 14 16.74 67.33 16.20
N ASP A 15 17.96 67.80 15.93
CA ASP A 15 19.06 66.95 15.42
C ASP A 15 19.62 66.00 16.50
N TRP A 16 19.58 66.40 17.78
CA TRP A 16 19.96 65.52 18.90
C TRP A 16 18.88 64.47 19.21
N ILE A 17 17.59 64.77 18.96
CA ILE A 17 16.48 63.83 19.16
C ILE A 17 16.41 62.78 18.03
N ILE A 18 16.79 63.15 16.79
CA ILE A 18 16.88 62.23 15.66
C ILE A 18 18.06 61.26 15.84
N GLU A 19 19.22 61.74 16.31
CA GLU A 19 20.40 60.89 16.58
C GLU A 19 20.20 59.94 17.79
N MET A 20 19.36 60.31 18.77
CA MET A 20 18.97 59.42 19.88
C MET A 20 17.91 58.38 19.48
N GLN A 21 17.01 58.68 18.53
CA GLN A 21 16.07 57.68 17.99
C GLN A 21 16.77 56.63 17.12
N GLU A 22 17.79 57.01 16.34
CA GLU A 22 18.58 56.04 15.56
C GLU A 22 19.34 55.04 16.46
N LYS A 23 19.86 55.48 17.62
CA LYS A 23 20.49 54.58 18.61
C LYS A 23 19.50 53.73 19.41
N LEU A 24 18.22 54.09 19.48
CA LEU A 24 17.17 53.28 20.12
C LEU A 24 16.50 52.28 19.17
N ILE A 25 16.54 52.53 17.85
CA ILE A 25 16.15 51.56 16.82
C ILE A 25 17.21 50.44 16.66
N ALA A 26 18.45 50.69 17.08
CA ALA A 26 19.49 49.66 17.25
C ALA A 26 19.13 48.57 18.29
N LYS A 27 17.98 48.65 18.97
CA LYS A 27 17.49 47.64 19.93
C LYS A 27 16.25 46.87 19.49
N LYS A 28 15.71 47.10 18.29
CA LYS A 28 14.61 46.31 17.71
C LYS A 28 14.71 46.35 16.19
N ILE A 29 15.35 45.33 15.61
CA ILE A 29 15.03 44.68 14.32
C ILE A 29 16.26 43.89 13.82
N LYS A 30 16.08 42.57 13.73
CA LYS A 30 16.75 41.64 12.79
C LYS A 30 18.28 41.54 12.82
N LYS A 31 18.78 40.56 13.57
CA LYS A 31 19.51 39.43 12.96
C LYS A 31 19.04 38.15 13.63
N SER A 32 18.16 37.47 12.90
CA SER A 32 17.57 36.18 13.23
C SER A 32 18.63 35.21 13.69
N ALA A 33 18.27 34.45 14.74
CA ALA A 33 18.94 33.24 15.13
C ALA A 33 19.29 32.41 13.89
N THR A 34 20.58 32.15 13.69
CA THR A 34 21.02 30.99 12.91
C THR A 34 20.71 29.75 13.75
N LEU A 35 19.43 29.46 13.92
CA LEU A 35 18.98 28.11 14.21
C LEU A 35 19.08 27.40 12.87
N MET A 36 20.13 26.60 12.68
CA MET A 36 20.12 25.55 11.65
C MET A 36 18.92 24.67 11.99
N PHE A 37 17.75 25.04 11.47
CA PHE A 37 16.67 24.11 11.24
C PHE A 37 17.24 23.17 10.18
N ALA A 38 17.91 22.12 10.64
CA ALA A 38 18.09 20.94 9.84
C ALA A 38 16.65 20.52 9.49
N PHE A 39 16.18 20.97 8.34
CA PHE A 39 15.21 20.22 7.57
C PHE A 39 15.89 18.88 7.35
N LEU A 40 15.74 17.98 8.33
CA LEU A 40 15.53 16.58 8.05
C LEU A 40 14.32 16.58 7.12
N PHE A 41 14.58 16.81 5.83
CA PHE A 41 13.86 16.11 4.80
C PHE A 41 14.10 14.64 5.13
N CYS A 42 13.32 14.10 6.06
CA CYS A 42 12.80 12.77 5.88
C CYS A 42 12.11 12.88 4.52
N SER A 43 12.85 12.56 3.46
CA SER A 43 12.22 11.96 2.31
C SER A 43 11.51 10.75 2.92
N SER A 44 10.23 10.93 3.26
CA SER A 44 9.28 9.85 3.32
C SER A 44 9.26 9.29 1.91
N GLY A 45 10.30 8.52 1.59
CA GLY A 45 10.36 7.74 0.39
C GLY A 45 9.20 6.80 0.51
N TRP A 46 8.38 6.75 -0.53
CA TRP A 46 7.41 5.70 -0.70
C TRP A 46 8.18 4.38 -0.64
N SER A 47 8.12 3.70 0.51
CA SER A 47 8.75 2.41 0.70
C SER A 47 7.68 1.35 0.70
N MET A 48 7.88 0.29 -0.09
CA MET A 48 7.08 -0.91 0.03
C MET A 48 7.18 -1.50 1.44
N PRO A 49 6.22 -2.36 1.83
CA PRO A 49 6.38 -3.18 3.02
C PRO A 49 7.74 -3.91 2.98
N SER A 50 8.33 -4.10 4.15
CA SER A 50 9.49 -4.98 4.30
C SER A 50 9.17 -6.35 3.72
N GLU A 51 10.22 -7.02 3.21
CA GLU A 51 10.10 -8.43 2.82
C GLU A 51 9.51 -9.25 3.97
N PHE A 52 8.72 -10.25 3.61
CA PHE A 52 8.16 -11.16 4.59
C PHE A 52 7.80 -12.50 3.98
N GLN A 53 7.75 -13.50 4.85
CA GLN A 53 7.06 -14.75 4.63
C GLN A 53 6.08 -14.98 5.78
N ALA A 54 4.81 -15.13 5.44
CA ALA A 54 3.72 -15.35 6.39
C ALA A 54 3.02 -16.68 6.09
N ILE A 55 2.87 -17.52 7.11
CA ILE A 55 2.16 -18.80 7.03
C ILE A 55 0.88 -18.70 7.85
N TYR A 56 -0.21 -19.16 7.27
CA TYR A 56 -1.54 -19.11 7.84
C TYR A 56 -2.16 -20.50 7.89
N ASN A 57 -2.80 -20.82 9.01
CA ASN A 57 -3.70 -21.95 9.09
C ASN A 57 -5.02 -21.54 8.44
N ALA A 58 -5.42 -22.25 7.40
CA ALA A 58 -6.57 -21.90 6.58
C ALA A 58 -7.67 -22.96 6.67
N GLN A 59 -8.89 -22.52 6.45
CA GLN A 59 -10.06 -23.37 6.36
C GLN A 59 -10.88 -22.92 5.15
N LEU A 60 -11.11 -23.83 4.20
CA LEU A 60 -11.98 -23.66 3.05
C LEU A 60 -13.21 -24.54 3.25
N LYS A 61 -14.33 -23.95 3.66
CA LYS A 61 -15.51 -24.66 4.16
C LYS A 61 -15.14 -25.59 5.34
N GLN A 62 -15.02 -26.89 5.09
CA GLN A 62 -14.67 -27.91 6.08
C GLN A 62 -13.28 -28.52 5.83
N VAL A 63 -12.55 -28.00 4.84
CA VAL A 63 -11.23 -28.49 4.44
C VAL A 63 -10.16 -27.61 5.08
N ASP A 64 -9.30 -28.23 5.88
CA ASP A 64 -8.16 -27.54 6.46
C ASP A 64 -7.01 -27.45 5.46
N GLY A 65 -6.36 -26.30 5.44
CA GLY A 65 -5.26 -26.00 4.56
C GLY A 65 -4.25 -25.07 5.20
N GLN A 66 -3.25 -24.72 4.41
CA GLN A 66 -2.26 -23.73 4.74
C GLN A 66 -2.16 -22.75 3.58
N VAL A 67 -2.04 -21.46 3.92
CA VAL A 67 -1.69 -20.41 2.96
C VAL A 67 -0.31 -19.90 3.34
N MET A 68 0.57 -19.81 2.36
CA MET A 68 1.88 -19.16 2.50
C MET A 68 1.91 -17.94 1.59
N MET A 69 2.26 -16.80 2.15
CA MET A 69 2.39 -15.53 1.44
C MET A 69 3.84 -15.08 1.55
N THR A 70 4.49 -14.77 0.42
CA THR A 70 5.89 -14.32 0.41
C THR A 70 6.00 -13.06 -0.43
N LEU A 71 6.47 -11.96 0.18
CA LEU A 71 6.84 -10.72 -0.50
C LEU A 71 8.36 -10.61 -0.54
N LYS A 72 8.92 -10.42 -1.74
CA LYS A 72 10.35 -10.19 -1.95
C LYS A 72 10.58 -8.94 -2.77
N LYS A 73 11.65 -8.22 -2.45
CA LYS A 73 12.26 -7.21 -3.28
C LYS A 73 13.23 -7.93 -4.21
N GLU A 74 13.02 -7.76 -5.50
CA GLU A 74 13.89 -8.34 -6.53
C GLU A 74 15.06 -7.38 -6.77
N GLN A 75 15.09 -6.71 -7.92
CA GLN A 75 16.08 -5.68 -8.26
C GLN A 75 15.41 -4.30 -8.31
N ASP A 76 16.12 -3.27 -7.88
CA ASP A 76 15.67 -1.88 -7.88
C ASP A 76 14.30 -1.68 -7.19
N ASN A 77 13.28 -1.28 -7.95
CA ASN A 77 11.90 -1.09 -7.47
C ASN A 77 10.97 -2.23 -7.89
N LEU A 78 11.52 -3.37 -8.33
CA LEU A 78 10.75 -4.57 -8.69
C LEU A 78 10.55 -5.46 -7.48
N TYR A 79 9.32 -5.92 -7.29
CA TYR A 79 8.93 -6.81 -6.22
C TYR A 79 8.21 -8.03 -6.80
N SER A 80 8.27 -9.15 -6.08
CA SER A 80 7.42 -10.30 -6.32
C SER A 80 6.59 -10.63 -5.08
N TYR A 81 5.32 -10.97 -5.31
CA TYR A 81 4.42 -11.44 -4.26
C TYR A 81 3.80 -12.76 -4.69
N GLU A 82 4.02 -13.78 -3.87
CA GLU A 82 3.62 -15.16 -4.13
C GLU A 82 2.67 -15.65 -3.03
N ILE A 83 1.57 -16.27 -3.44
CA ILE A 83 0.60 -16.91 -2.55
C ILE A 83 0.48 -18.37 -2.94
N ILE A 84 0.68 -19.26 -1.97
CA ILE A 84 0.51 -20.70 -2.16
C ILE A 84 -0.49 -21.25 -1.15
N THR A 85 -1.58 -21.83 -1.64
CA THR A 85 -2.59 -22.51 -0.84
C THR A 85 -2.51 -24.01 -1.06
N ARG A 86 -2.44 -24.78 0.02
CA ARG A 86 -2.36 -26.25 -0.02
C ARG A 86 -3.27 -26.89 1.04
N PRO A 87 -3.80 -28.10 0.80
CA PRO A 87 -4.43 -28.90 1.85
C PRO A 87 -3.45 -29.21 2.99
N SER A 88 -3.96 -29.40 4.21
CA SER A 88 -3.16 -29.73 5.39
C SER A 88 -3.73 -30.91 6.18
N GLY A 89 -2.91 -31.52 7.03
CA GLY A 89 -3.33 -32.65 7.84
C GLY A 89 -3.78 -33.85 7.00
N PHE A 90 -4.89 -34.48 7.40
CA PHE A 90 -5.46 -35.63 6.70
C PHE A 90 -5.92 -35.28 5.28
N TRP A 91 -6.30 -34.02 5.01
CA TRP A 91 -6.72 -33.58 3.67
C TRP A 91 -5.61 -33.72 2.62
N ARG A 92 -4.34 -33.67 3.00
CA ARG A 92 -3.20 -33.89 2.09
C ARG A 92 -3.13 -35.31 1.53
N ILE A 93 -3.78 -36.27 2.18
CA ILE A 93 -3.80 -37.68 1.73
C ILE A 93 -4.85 -37.88 0.63
N ILE A 94 -5.91 -37.06 0.62
CA ILE A 94 -7.07 -37.22 -0.28
C ILE A 94 -7.07 -36.17 -1.39
N ILE A 95 -6.56 -34.97 -1.09
CA ILE A 95 -6.52 -33.84 -2.02
C ILE A 95 -5.05 -33.61 -2.38
N ASP A 96 -4.70 -33.89 -3.63
CA ASP A 96 -3.41 -33.54 -4.21
C ASP A 96 -3.50 -32.17 -4.91
N GLY A 97 -2.36 -31.49 -5.01
CA GLY A 97 -2.22 -30.20 -5.69
C GLY A 97 -2.21 -28.96 -4.80
N SER A 98 -2.21 -27.80 -5.46
CA SER A 98 -2.12 -26.48 -4.82
C SER A 98 -2.79 -25.41 -5.66
N ILE A 99 -3.13 -24.30 -5.03
CA ILE A 99 -3.36 -23.03 -5.74
C ILE A 99 -2.11 -22.19 -5.56
N TRP A 100 -1.42 -21.92 -6.66
CA TRP A 100 -0.23 -21.09 -6.70
C TRP A 100 -0.52 -19.83 -7.50
N GLU A 101 -0.25 -18.68 -6.91
CA GLU A 101 -0.38 -17.38 -7.55
C GLU A 101 0.89 -16.58 -7.34
N LYS A 102 1.32 -15.87 -8.37
CA LYS A 102 2.48 -14.99 -8.28
C LYS A 102 2.27 -13.75 -9.13
N SER A 103 2.63 -12.61 -8.57
CA SER A 103 2.67 -11.35 -9.30
C SER A 103 4.03 -10.70 -9.17
N THR A 104 4.45 -9.99 -10.22
CA THR A 104 5.52 -9.00 -10.12
C THR A 104 4.94 -7.62 -10.30
N PHE A 105 5.50 -6.63 -9.61
CA PHE A 105 5.02 -5.25 -9.64
C PHE A 105 6.13 -4.28 -9.28
N ASN A 106 5.95 -3.02 -9.68
CA ASN A 106 6.78 -1.91 -9.27
C ASN A 106 6.06 -0.99 -8.31
N LEU A 107 6.82 -0.30 -7.48
CA LEU A 107 6.36 0.89 -6.77
C LEU A 107 6.90 2.12 -7.52
N GLU A 108 6.02 2.86 -8.17
CA GLU A 108 6.37 4.06 -8.93
C GLU A 108 5.58 5.25 -8.37
N ASN A 109 6.28 6.27 -7.86
CA ASN A 109 5.67 7.47 -7.26
C ASN A 109 4.63 7.16 -6.17
N GLY A 110 4.85 6.12 -5.37
CA GLY A 110 3.90 5.70 -4.33
C GLY A 110 2.73 4.87 -4.82
N VAL A 111 2.67 4.55 -6.11
CA VAL A 111 1.60 3.74 -6.72
C VAL A 111 2.14 2.37 -7.09
N VAL A 112 1.38 1.34 -6.70
CA VAL A 112 1.70 -0.05 -7.05
C VAL A 112 1.23 -0.33 -8.48
N ARG A 113 2.14 -0.80 -9.34
CA ARG A 113 1.87 -1.13 -10.74
C ARG A 113 2.23 -2.57 -11.02
N SER A 114 1.23 -3.43 -11.28
CA SER A 114 1.45 -4.81 -11.73
C SER A 114 2.26 -4.84 -13.02
N LYS A 115 3.10 -5.87 -13.18
CA LYS A 115 3.87 -6.16 -14.39
C LYS A 115 3.47 -7.51 -14.96
N THR A 116 3.52 -8.56 -14.13
CA THR A 116 3.06 -9.89 -14.51
C THR A 116 2.19 -10.51 -13.43
N TYR A 117 1.29 -11.39 -13.83
CA TYR A 117 0.48 -12.23 -12.94
C TYR A 117 0.40 -13.65 -13.50
N GLU A 118 0.50 -14.64 -12.63
CA GLU A 118 0.27 -16.05 -12.94
C GLU A 118 -0.59 -16.74 -11.88
N LEU A 119 -1.41 -17.68 -12.34
CA LEU A 119 -2.21 -18.59 -11.51
C LEU A 119 -2.05 -20.01 -12.03
N LYS A 120 -1.81 -20.96 -11.13
CA LYS A 120 -1.91 -22.39 -11.36
C LYS A 120 -2.70 -23.02 -10.22
N ASP A 121 -3.91 -23.48 -10.52
CA ASP A 121 -4.80 -24.15 -9.59
C ASP A 121 -4.97 -25.61 -10.02
N THR A 122 -4.31 -26.51 -9.28
CA THR A 122 -4.29 -27.95 -9.54
C THR A 122 -5.15 -28.75 -8.56
N ILE A 123 -5.75 -28.10 -7.55
CA ILE A 123 -6.65 -28.76 -6.57
C ILE A 123 -7.96 -29.21 -7.25
N ARG A 124 -8.33 -28.59 -8.36
CA ARG A 124 -9.57 -28.85 -9.08
C ARG A 124 -9.39 -30.00 -10.08
N SER A 125 -10.47 -30.77 -10.31
CA SER A 125 -10.48 -31.90 -11.27
C SER A 125 -10.04 -31.52 -12.68
N LYS A 126 -10.32 -30.28 -13.10
CA LYS A 126 -9.72 -29.65 -14.29
C LYS A 126 -8.82 -28.52 -13.81
N PRO A 127 -7.49 -28.67 -13.94
CA PRO A 127 -6.55 -27.61 -13.60
C PRO A 127 -6.93 -26.30 -14.29
N ARG A 128 -6.69 -25.20 -13.60
CA ARG A 128 -6.91 -23.86 -14.15
C ARG A 128 -5.60 -23.10 -14.15
N GLN A 129 -5.33 -22.46 -15.28
CA GLN A 129 -4.21 -21.56 -15.41
C GLN A 129 -4.72 -20.17 -15.85
N SER A 130 -3.99 -19.14 -15.43
CA SER A 130 -4.18 -17.78 -15.92
C SER A 130 -2.82 -17.10 -15.97
N SER A 131 -2.62 -16.21 -16.93
CA SER A 131 -1.48 -15.32 -16.97
C SER A 131 -1.91 -13.95 -17.47
N ALA A 132 -1.21 -12.92 -17.04
CA ALA A 132 -1.40 -11.56 -17.55
C ALA A 132 -0.09 -10.79 -17.55
N THR A 133 0.08 -9.92 -18.55
CA THR A 133 1.17 -8.95 -18.66
C THR A 133 0.56 -7.56 -18.77
N PHE A 134 1.06 -6.65 -17.93
CA PHE A 134 0.66 -5.25 -17.86
C PHE A 134 1.75 -4.41 -18.53
N ASP A 135 1.58 -4.16 -19.83
CA ASP A 135 2.49 -3.34 -20.62
C ASP A 135 2.08 -1.87 -20.51
N TRP A 136 2.73 -1.16 -19.61
CA TRP A 136 2.48 0.26 -19.35
C TRP A 136 3.05 1.18 -20.44
N ASP A 137 4.03 0.72 -21.20
CA ASP A 137 4.63 1.50 -22.28
C ASP A 137 3.72 1.52 -23.51
N ASN A 138 3.11 0.37 -23.82
CA ASN A 138 2.14 0.22 -24.91
C ASN A 138 0.68 0.36 -24.46
N LEU A 139 0.43 0.63 -23.18
CA LEU A 139 -0.90 0.74 -22.57
C LEU A 139 -1.82 -0.46 -22.85
N LEU A 140 -1.25 -1.67 -22.79
CA LEU A 140 -1.93 -2.92 -23.13
C LEU A 140 -1.85 -3.93 -21.97
N LEU A 141 -3.00 -4.43 -21.55
CA LEU A 141 -3.12 -5.58 -20.67
C LEU A 141 -3.51 -6.80 -21.48
N SER A 142 -2.67 -7.82 -21.51
CA SER A 142 -2.91 -9.02 -22.31
C SER A 142 -2.59 -10.29 -21.54
N GLY A 143 -3.16 -11.42 -21.95
CA GLY A 143 -2.86 -12.70 -21.31
C GLY A 143 -3.83 -13.80 -21.66
N TYR A 144 -3.89 -14.79 -20.77
CA TYR A 144 -4.75 -15.96 -20.89
C TYR A 144 -5.55 -16.15 -19.62
N TYR A 145 -6.85 -16.43 -19.77
CA TYR A 145 -7.68 -16.97 -18.70
C TYR A 145 -8.24 -18.32 -19.13
N LYS A 146 -7.76 -19.39 -18.50
CA LYS A 146 -7.89 -20.75 -19.03
C LYS A 146 -7.27 -20.79 -20.44
N ASP A 147 -8.02 -21.26 -21.43
CA ASP A 147 -7.56 -21.39 -22.81
C ASP A 147 -7.90 -20.15 -23.67
N ARG A 148 -8.48 -19.10 -23.08
CA ARG A 148 -8.90 -17.89 -23.82
C ARG A 148 -7.86 -16.80 -23.71
N LYS A 149 -7.33 -16.36 -24.85
CA LYS A 149 -6.54 -15.13 -24.94
C LYS A 149 -7.45 -13.91 -24.73
N PHE A 150 -6.96 -12.89 -24.05
CA PHE A 150 -7.62 -11.60 -23.92
C PHE A 150 -6.64 -10.45 -24.09
N GLU A 151 -7.16 -9.31 -24.50
CA GLU A 151 -6.47 -8.02 -24.59
C GLU A 151 -7.44 -6.93 -24.12
N LEU A 152 -6.94 -6.02 -23.29
CA LEU A 152 -7.70 -4.95 -22.65
C LEU A 152 -6.86 -3.66 -22.66
N PRO A 153 -7.47 -2.49 -22.84
CA PRO A 153 -6.74 -1.23 -22.71
C PRO A 153 -6.31 -1.00 -21.26
N LEU A 154 -5.05 -0.63 -21.05
CA LEU A 154 -4.49 -0.28 -19.75
C LEU A 154 -4.56 1.24 -19.54
N ASN A 155 -5.78 1.77 -19.46
CA ASN A 155 -6.08 3.21 -19.44
C ASN A 155 -6.26 3.83 -18.05
N ARG A 156 -6.01 3.04 -17.00
CA ARG A 156 -6.13 3.43 -15.59
C ARG A 156 -5.15 2.60 -14.78
N ASP A 157 -4.99 2.94 -13.51
CA ASP A 157 -4.19 2.15 -12.57
C ASP A 157 -4.91 0.82 -12.25
N VAL A 158 -4.78 -0.15 -13.15
CA VAL A 158 -5.23 -1.53 -12.97
C VAL A 158 -4.10 -2.35 -12.35
N ILE A 159 -4.42 -3.11 -11.31
CA ILE A 159 -3.53 -4.10 -10.70
C ILE A 159 -4.15 -5.50 -10.84
N ASP A 160 -3.38 -6.55 -10.57
CA ASP A 160 -3.96 -7.89 -10.43
C ASP A 160 -4.51 -8.12 -9.02
N ARG A 161 -5.30 -9.20 -8.87
CA ARG A 161 -6.00 -9.52 -7.62
C ARG A 161 -5.08 -9.82 -6.44
N VAL A 162 -3.86 -10.29 -6.69
CA VAL A 162 -2.89 -10.65 -5.65
C VAL A 162 -2.20 -9.38 -5.16
N VAL A 163 -1.85 -8.49 -6.09
CA VAL A 163 -1.27 -7.16 -5.80
C VAL A 163 -2.25 -6.24 -5.07
N LEU A 164 -3.57 -6.43 -5.21
CA LEU A 164 -4.57 -5.71 -4.41
C LEU A 164 -4.28 -5.80 -2.89
N GLN A 165 -3.84 -6.95 -2.39
CA GLN A 165 -3.49 -7.10 -0.98
C GLN A 165 -2.30 -6.20 -0.61
N ILE A 166 -1.27 -6.14 -1.46
CA ILE A 166 -0.11 -5.26 -1.27
C ILE A 166 -0.52 -3.79 -1.32
N ALA A 167 -1.38 -3.40 -2.27
CA ALA A 167 -1.89 -2.04 -2.35
C ALA A 167 -2.66 -1.63 -1.07
N ILE A 168 -3.46 -2.54 -0.51
CA ILE A 168 -4.16 -2.31 0.77
C ILE A 168 -3.17 -2.13 1.93
N ILE A 169 -2.14 -2.98 2.03
CA ILE A 169 -1.11 -2.89 3.07
C ILE A 169 -0.36 -1.55 2.94
N HIS A 170 0.17 -1.26 1.74
CA HIS A 170 0.92 -0.04 1.44
C HIS A 170 0.09 1.22 1.73
N ASN A 171 -1.17 1.28 1.27
CA ASN A 171 -2.03 2.43 1.53
C ASN A 171 -2.24 2.65 3.02
N ASN A 172 -2.41 1.59 3.83
CA ASN A 172 -2.55 1.75 5.27
C ASN A 172 -1.24 2.16 5.96
N GLN A 173 -0.08 1.68 5.50
CA GLN A 173 1.23 2.14 5.97
C GLN A 173 1.45 3.64 5.71
N GLN A 174 1.03 4.11 4.53
CA GLN A 174 1.18 5.50 4.12
C GLN A 174 0.05 6.43 4.62
N GLY A 175 -0.93 5.90 5.36
CA GLY A 175 -2.11 6.67 5.78
C GLY A 175 -3.03 7.12 4.62
N ILE A 176 -2.90 6.51 3.44
CA ILE A 176 -3.73 6.76 2.26
C ILE A 176 -5.10 6.10 2.46
N ASN A 177 -6.16 6.92 2.45
CA ASN A 177 -7.53 6.42 2.51
C ASN A 177 -8.08 6.10 1.12
N SER A 178 -7.64 4.98 0.53
CA SER A 178 -8.19 4.49 -0.74
C SER A 178 -9.55 3.83 -0.52
N THR A 179 -10.56 4.28 -1.24
CA THR A 179 -11.93 3.73 -1.19
C THR A 179 -12.20 2.73 -2.31
N GLU A 180 -11.34 2.65 -3.33
CA GLU A 180 -11.51 1.74 -4.45
C GLU A 180 -10.22 1.41 -5.19
N HIS A 181 -10.23 0.28 -5.89
CA HIS A 181 -9.19 -0.11 -6.83
C HIS A 181 -9.82 -0.70 -8.10
N TYR A 182 -9.07 -0.72 -9.20
CA TYR A 182 -9.42 -1.47 -10.39
C TYR A 182 -8.52 -2.69 -10.48
N ILE A 183 -9.12 -3.87 -10.61
CA ILE A 183 -8.37 -5.11 -10.72
C ILE A 183 -8.68 -5.85 -12.02
N LEU A 184 -7.69 -6.57 -12.54
CA LEU A 184 -7.94 -7.66 -13.46
C LEU A 184 -8.60 -8.83 -12.70
N ASP A 185 -9.86 -9.13 -13.03
CA ASP A 185 -10.56 -10.33 -12.59
C ASP A 185 -10.89 -11.19 -13.80
N ARG A 186 -10.08 -12.24 -13.99
CA ARG A 186 -10.10 -13.16 -15.14
C ARG A 186 -9.65 -12.45 -16.42
N ASP A 187 -10.60 -12.06 -17.26
CA ASP A 187 -10.42 -11.47 -18.59
C ASP A 187 -11.11 -10.10 -18.69
N LYS A 188 -11.39 -9.46 -17.55
CA LYS A 188 -12.00 -8.13 -17.48
C LYS A 188 -11.48 -7.33 -16.31
N VAL A 189 -11.51 -6.01 -16.47
CA VAL A 189 -11.27 -5.07 -15.37
C VAL A 189 -12.56 -4.93 -14.55
N LYS A 190 -12.43 -5.00 -13.24
CA LYS A 190 -13.52 -4.73 -12.29
C LYS A 190 -13.13 -3.67 -11.29
N ARG A 191 -14.11 -2.87 -10.88
CA ARG A 191 -13.98 -2.02 -9.69
C ARG A 191 -14.07 -2.87 -8.43
N VAL A 192 -13.26 -2.57 -7.44
CA VAL A 192 -13.29 -3.16 -6.10
C VAL A 192 -13.48 -2.03 -5.11
N GLN A 193 -14.56 -2.10 -4.33
CA GLN A 193 -14.81 -1.14 -3.24
C GLN A 193 -14.04 -1.59 -2.00
N ILE A 194 -13.37 -0.64 -1.34
CA ILE A 194 -12.64 -0.85 -0.08
C ILE A 194 -13.38 -0.14 1.04
N ASN A 195 -13.59 -0.83 2.15
CA ASN A 195 -14.24 -0.27 3.33
C ASN A 195 -13.38 -0.54 4.57
N LYS A 196 -12.76 0.53 5.08
CA LYS A 196 -12.00 0.49 6.33
C LYS A 196 -12.95 0.55 7.52
N LYS A 197 -12.90 -0.47 8.37
CA LYS A 197 -13.66 -0.54 9.63
C LYS A 197 -12.80 -0.08 10.80
N LYS A 198 -13.42 -0.12 11.98
CA LYS A 198 -12.75 0.15 13.26
C LYS A 198 -11.70 -0.92 13.59
N SER A 199 -10.72 -0.53 14.39
CA SER A 199 -9.79 -1.47 15.02
C SER A 199 -10.51 -2.43 15.96
N VAL A 200 -10.04 -3.67 16.02
CA VAL A 200 -10.53 -4.73 16.90
C VAL A 200 -9.37 -5.59 17.39
N ASN A 201 -9.47 -6.08 18.63
CA ASN A 201 -8.52 -7.06 19.16
C ASN A 201 -8.80 -8.44 18.57
N ILE A 202 -7.82 -9.05 17.92
CA ILE A 202 -7.91 -10.36 17.29
C ILE A 202 -6.86 -11.28 17.90
N ARG A 203 -7.29 -12.49 18.28
CA ARG A 203 -6.39 -13.59 18.67
C ARG A 203 -6.24 -14.57 17.50
N VAL A 204 -5.01 -14.92 17.17
CA VAL A 204 -4.59 -15.89 16.16
C VAL A 204 -3.53 -16.82 16.74
N PRO A 205 -3.17 -17.94 16.09
CA PRO A 205 -2.11 -18.82 16.59
C PRO A 205 -0.76 -18.12 16.82
N PHE A 206 -0.43 -17.10 16.02
CA PHE A 206 0.79 -16.30 16.17
C PHE A 206 0.77 -15.34 17.36
N GLY A 207 -0.40 -15.00 17.94
CA GLY A 207 -0.49 -14.05 19.05
C GLY A 207 -1.82 -13.30 19.12
N GLN A 208 -1.82 -12.16 19.83
CA GLN A 208 -2.97 -11.28 19.94
C GLN A 208 -2.58 -9.86 19.53
N PHE A 209 -3.40 -9.26 18.68
CA PHE A 209 -3.08 -8.01 17.98
C PHE A 209 -4.28 -7.06 17.99
N GLU A 210 -4.03 -5.77 18.13
CA GLU A 210 -4.99 -4.77 17.64
C GLU A 210 -4.87 -4.73 16.12
N ALA A 211 -5.98 -4.96 15.41
CA ALA A 211 -5.99 -5.01 13.96
C ALA A 211 -7.14 -4.20 13.36
N ILE A 212 -6.86 -3.55 12.23
CA ILE A 212 -7.82 -2.79 11.44
C ILE A 212 -8.45 -3.74 10.43
N GLU A 213 -9.77 -3.89 10.46
CA GLU A 213 -10.48 -4.66 9.44
C GLU A 213 -10.67 -3.81 8.17
N ILE A 214 -10.20 -4.36 7.05
CA ILE A 214 -10.42 -3.83 5.70
C ILE A 214 -11.29 -4.82 4.94
N GLU A 215 -12.53 -4.44 4.63
CA GLU A 215 -13.39 -5.20 3.74
C GLU A 215 -13.18 -4.76 2.29
N HIS A 216 -13.25 -5.70 1.35
CA HIS A 216 -13.29 -5.39 -0.07
C HIS A 216 -14.27 -6.27 -0.85
N VAL A 217 -14.97 -5.62 -1.79
CA VAL A 217 -16.03 -6.24 -2.59
C VAL A 217 -15.85 -5.87 -4.06
N SER A 218 -15.69 -6.88 -4.90
CA SER A 218 -15.64 -6.67 -6.36
C SER A 218 -17.01 -6.38 -6.92
N GLU A 219 -17.08 -5.51 -7.92
CA GLU A 219 -18.30 -5.20 -8.65
C GLU A 219 -19.00 -6.46 -9.18
N GLY A 220 -20.31 -6.55 -8.91
CA GLY A 220 -21.15 -7.69 -9.26
C GLY A 220 -20.84 -8.97 -8.48
N SER A 221 -20.12 -8.89 -7.36
CA SER A 221 -19.88 -10.04 -6.46
C SER A 221 -20.78 -9.98 -5.24
N ASP A 222 -21.28 -11.15 -4.82
CA ASP A 222 -21.93 -11.43 -3.55
C ASP A 222 -20.94 -11.78 -2.42
N SER A 223 -19.64 -11.75 -2.73
CA SER A 223 -18.58 -12.21 -1.85
C SER A 223 -17.84 -11.03 -1.26
N ILE A 224 -17.74 -11.00 0.07
CA ILE A 224 -17.03 -9.98 0.84
C ILE A 224 -15.74 -10.61 1.35
N ASN A 225 -14.60 -10.01 1.02
CA ASN A 225 -13.31 -10.41 1.54
C ASN A 225 -12.89 -9.43 2.63
N SER A 226 -12.32 -9.92 3.73
CA SER A 226 -11.84 -9.10 4.83
C SER A 226 -10.39 -9.43 5.15
N LEU A 227 -9.59 -8.39 5.41
CA LEU A 227 -8.22 -8.47 5.91
C LEU A 227 -8.17 -7.75 7.26
N TRP A 228 -7.66 -8.40 8.30
CA TRP A 228 -7.35 -7.75 9.57
C TRP A 228 -5.88 -7.40 9.60
N LEU A 229 -5.53 -6.14 9.38
CA LEU A 229 -4.16 -5.65 9.29
C LEU A 229 -3.66 -5.25 10.68
N ALA A 230 -2.55 -5.81 11.15
CA ALA A 230 -1.94 -5.42 12.42
C ALA A 230 -0.89 -4.32 12.21
N PRO A 231 -1.10 -3.08 12.69
CA PRO A 231 -0.13 -2.00 12.52
C PRO A 231 1.25 -2.33 13.08
N GLU A 232 1.30 -3.04 14.22
CA GLU A 232 2.56 -3.47 14.85
C GLU A 232 3.38 -4.47 14.02
N LEU A 233 2.75 -5.18 13.07
CA LEU A 233 3.42 -6.08 12.13
C LEU A 233 3.63 -5.42 10.75
N GLY A 234 3.69 -4.08 10.70
CA GLY A 234 3.79 -3.35 9.44
C GLY A 234 2.56 -3.53 8.55
N TYR A 235 1.38 -3.67 9.15
CA TYR A 235 0.09 -3.88 8.46
C TYR A 235 -0.03 -5.22 7.71
N ILE A 236 0.86 -6.19 7.96
CA ILE A 236 0.67 -7.56 7.48
C ILE A 236 -0.65 -8.11 8.05
N PRO A 237 -1.49 -8.79 7.24
CA PRO A 237 -2.73 -9.35 7.74
C PRO A 237 -2.48 -10.43 8.78
N VAL A 238 -3.12 -10.34 9.94
CA VAL A 238 -3.14 -11.42 10.94
C VAL A 238 -4.26 -12.41 10.67
N LYS A 239 -5.32 -11.97 10.00
CA LYS A 239 -6.46 -12.80 9.62
C LYS A 239 -7.00 -12.39 8.25
N LEU A 240 -7.48 -13.38 7.50
CA LEU A 240 -8.19 -13.21 6.25
C LEU A 240 -9.51 -13.98 6.32
N THR A 241 -10.58 -13.44 5.71
CA THR A 241 -11.82 -14.20 5.51
C THR A 241 -12.45 -13.88 4.16
N GLN A 242 -13.21 -14.83 3.63
CA GLN A 242 -14.18 -14.59 2.57
C GLN A 242 -15.55 -15.05 3.06
N LYS A 243 -16.53 -14.17 2.98
CA LYS A 243 -17.94 -14.45 3.22
C LYS A 243 -18.68 -14.44 1.90
N LYS A 244 -19.58 -15.40 1.72
CA LYS A 244 -20.51 -15.47 0.59
C LYS A 244 -21.91 -15.78 1.14
N ASP A 245 -22.91 -15.01 0.72
CA ASP A 245 -24.30 -15.15 1.21
C ASP A 245 -24.39 -15.15 2.75
N GLY A 246 -23.61 -14.27 3.39
CA GLY A 246 -23.52 -14.14 4.85
C GLY A 246 -22.73 -15.24 5.56
N LYS A 247 -22.28 -16.29 4.86
CA LYS A 247 -21.53 -17.41 5.43
C LYS A 247 -20.03 -17.29 5.14
N THR A 248 -19.19 -17.46 6.15
CA THR A 248 -17.74 -17.59 5.95
C THR A 248 -17.44 -18.88 5.19
N ILE A 249 -16.90 -18.76 3.98
CA ILE A 249 -16.51 -19.90 3.15
C ILE A 249 -15.00 -20.14 3.15
N PHE A 250 -14.23 -19.12 3.52
CA PHE A 250 -12.79 -19.22 3.69
C PHE A 250 -12.35 -18.37 4.89
N SER A 251 -11.40 -18.88 5.66
CA SER A 251 -10.68 -18.11 6.67
C SER A 251 -9.23 -18.56 6.74
N ALA A 252 -8.32 -17.64 7.03
CA ALA A 252 -6.92 -17.94 7.29
C ALA A 252 -6.43 -17.09 8.48
N SER A 253 -5.73 -17.71 9.42
CA SER A 253 -5.19 -17.04 10.62
C SER A 253 -3.69 -17.24 10.70
N LEU A 254 -2.96 -16.15 10.93
CA LEU A 254 -1.50 -16.13 10.96
C LEU A 254 -0.98 -17.08 12.04
N SER A 255 -0.05 -17.94 11.66
CA SER A 255 0.60 -18.90 12.55
C SER A 255 2.12 -18.73 12.60
N GLN A 256 2.75 -18.23 11.53
CA GLN A 256 4.18 -17.92 11.52
C GLN A 256 4.43 -16.68 10.65
N LEU A 257 5.41 -15.87 11.03
CA LEU A 257 5.86 -14.70 10.28
C LEU A 257 7.39 -14.58 10.39
N THR A 258 8.04 -14.39 9.25
CA THR A 258 9.49 -14.14 9.13
C THR A 258 9.71 -12.93 8.24
N HIS A 259 10.72 -12.11 8.57
CA HIS A 259 11.19 -10.96 7.79
C HIS A 259 12.55 -11.25 7.17
#